data_AF-A0A744JE63-F1
#
_entry.id   AF-A0A744JE63-F1
#
_cell.length_a   1.000
_cell.length_b   1.000
_cell.length_c   1.000
_cell.angle_alpha   90.00
_cell.angle_beta   90.00
_cell.angle_gamma   90.00
#
_symmetry.space_group_name_H-M   'P 1'
#
loop_
_entity.id
_entity.type
_entity.pdbx_description
1 polymer ?
#
loop_
_entity_poly.entity_id
_entity_poly.type
_entity_poly.pdbx_seq_one_letter_code
_entity_poly.pdbx_strand_id
1 'polypeptide(L)'
;MAPESTEKEKLQHVYRLQQSKLVSISNLTETLGNIRENLEVFSAEQNILTGELENCTNRSRLTIRRLERKGNKEENEENIENDDYRLLSPSRKKSFLHTLQEVHDVTSSVAGRLYRLSSCQKYSAELLDLSVITVKHFLWRERVFMAIILGGHDRAELKQVSVRSCALGRWYDGRGKKAYSHLPAYRSLGEVHTRYHEVLNELIDRGMEDMTFHEMSEELAKLEMLSQQIVGFTGQIRHHISLLQNAQSS
;
A
#
# COMPACT_ATOMS: atom_id res chain seq x y z
N MET A 1 41.58 -36.38 -20.49
CA MET A 1 40.14 -36.04 -20.49
C MET A 1 39.82 -35.55 -19.10
N ALA A 2 39.31 -34.32 -18.94
CA ALA A 2 38.82 -33.85 -17.65
C ALA A 2 37.66 -34.75 -17.20
N PRO A 3 37.52 -35.09 -15.91
CA PRO A 3 36.39 -35.87 -15.44
C PRO A 3 35.08 -35.11 -15.76
N GLU A 4 34.09 -35.82 -16.30
CA GLU A 4 32.76 -35.24 -16.52
C GLU A 4 32.18 -34.78 -15.18
N SER A 5 31.66 -33.55 -15.14
CA SER A 5 31.01 -33.00 -13.96
C SER A 5 29.80 -33.84 -13.56
N THR A 6 29.66 -34.12 -12.27
CA THR A 6 28.52 -34.86 -11.71
C THR A 6 27.20 -34.09 -11.93
N GLU A 7 26.06 -34.79 -11.92
CA GLU A 7 24.74 -34.15 -12.05
C GLU A 7 24.50 -33.08 -10.96
N LYS A 8 25.00 -33.33 -9.75
CA LYS A 8 25.03 -32.37 -8.64
C LYS A 8 25.79 -31.10 -9.03
N GLU A 9 27.00 -31.21 -9.59
CA GLU A 9 27.80 -30.06 -10.00
C GLU A 9 27.12 -29.24 -11.11
N LYS A 10 26.45 -29.90 -12.06
CA LYS A 10 25.67 -29.24 -13.11
C LYS A 10 24.51 -28.43 -12.51
N LEU A 11 23.74 -29.01 -11.59
CA LEU A 11 22.65 -28.31 -10.90
C LEU A 11 23.18 -27.12 -10.09
N GLN A 12 24.24 -27.31 -9.31
CA GLN A 12 24.86 -26.23 -8.54
C GLN A 12 25.33 -25.08 -9.44
N HIS A 13 25.87 -25.37 -10.63
CA HIS A 13 26.27 -24.35 -11.59
C HIS A 13 25.07 -23.52 -12.10
N VAL A 14 23.98 -24.19 -12.51
CA VAL A 14 22.74 -23.51 -12.94
C VAL A 14 22.20 -22.60 -11.83
N TYR A 15 22.19 -23.09 -10.59
CA TYR A 15 21.69 -22.32 -9.46
C TYR A 15 22.55 -21.11 -9.10
N ARG A 16 23.88 -21.19 -9.23
CA ARG A 16 24.77 -20.02 -9.07
C ARG A 16 24.48 -18.94 -10.11
N LEU A 17 24.20 -19.30 -11.36
CA LEU A 17 23.86 -18.32 -12.39
C LEU A 17 22.55 -17.56 -12.07
N GLN A 18 21.60 -18.24 -11.42
CA GLN A 18 20.33 -17.64 -11.00
C GLN A 18 20.48 -16.61 -9.86
N GLN A 19 21.57 -16.63 -9.08
CA GLN A 19 21.79 -15.68 -7.99
C GLN A 19 21.81 -14.22 -8.45
N SER A 20 22.40 -13.94 -9.63
CA SER A 20 22.42 -12.60 -10.23
C SER A 20 21.00 -12.02 -10.44
N LYS A 21 20.04 -12.90 -10.78
CA LYS A 21 18.63 -12.56 -10.95
C LYS A 21 17.98 -12.26 -9.60
N LEU A 22 18.27 -13.02 -8.55
CA LEU A 22 17.73 -12.77 -7.20
C LEU A 22 18.16 -11.40 -6.65
N VAL A 23 19.42 -11.01 -6.89
CA VAL A 23 19.93 -9.67 -6.54
C VAL A 23 19.18 -8.58 -7.29
N SER A 24 19.01 -8.74 -8.62
CA SER A 24 18.26 -7.80 -9.45
C SER A 24 16.82 -7.62 -8.96
N ILE A 25 16.13 -8.72 -8.65
CA ILE A 25 14.75 -8.66 -8.12
C ILE A 25 14.75 -7.99 -6.73
N SER A 26 15.75 -8.25 -5.88
CA SER A 26 15.87 -7.56 -4.59
C SER A 26 15.96 -6.05 -4.75
N ASN A 27 16.81 -5.55 -5.66
CA ASN A 27 16.93 -4.12 -5.97
C ASN A 27 15.62 -3.55 -6.54
N LEU A 28 14.90 -4.31 -7.37
CA LEU A 28 13.57 -3.92 -7.83
C LEU A 28 12.60 -3.77 -6.65
N THR A 29 12.60 -4.69 -5.69
CA THR A 29 11.73 -4.57 -4.51
C THR A 29 12.05 -3.36 -3.63
N GLU A 30 13.31 -2.91 -3.60
CA GLU A 30 13.71 -1.69 -2.90
C GLU A 30 13.23 -0.44 -3.65
N THR A 31 13.41 -0.41 -4.97
CA THR A 31 12.89 0.68 -5.83
C THR A 31 11.37 0.82 -5.69
N LEU A 32 10.65 -0.30 -5.68
CA LEU A 32 9.20 -0.30 -5.46
C LEU A 32 8.83 0.17 -4.04
N GLY A 33 9.68 -0.08 -3.04
CA GLY A 33 9.54 0.50 -1.70
C GLY A 33 9.59 2.03 -1.72
N ASN A 34 10.55 2.61 -2.45
CA ASN A 34 10.65 4.07 -2.60
C ASN A 34 9.43 4.66 -3.33
N ILE A 35 8.92 3.98 -4.36
CA ILE A 35 7.69 4.39 -5.07
C ILE A 35 6.49 4.36 -4.11
N ARG A 36 6.37 3.34 -3.26
CA ARG A 36 5.32 3.26 -2.23
C ARG A 36 5.36 4.48 -1.31
N GLU A 37 6.54 4.86 -0.83
CA GLU A 37 6.71 6.01 0.06
C GLU A 37 6.35 7.32 -0.62
N ASN A 38 6.75 7.51 -1.88
CA ASN A 38 6.33 8.68 -2.66
C ASN A 38 4.81 8.75 -2.82
N LEU A 39 4.13 7.63 -3.06
CA LEU A 39 2.67 7.59 -3.14
C LEU A 39 2.00 7.98 -1.82
N GLU A 40 2.56 7.57 -0.68
CA GLU A 40 2.07 7.97 0.64
C GLU A 40 2.28 9.47 0.91
N VAL A 41 3.46 10.00 0.56
CA VAL A 41 3.75 11.43 0.68
C VAL A 41 2.80 12.26 -0.18
N PHE A 42 2.62 11.90 -1.46
CA PHE A 42 1.68 12.58 -2.34
C PHE A 42 0.24 12.53 -1.81
N SER A 43 -0.19 11.37 -1.30
CA SER A 43 -1.52 11.23 -0.70
C SER A 43 -1.69 12.17 0.50
N ALA A 44 -0.68 12.26 1.37
CA ALA A 44 -0.69 13.15 2.52
C ALA A 44 -0.76 14.64 2.13
N GLU A 45 0.07 15.06 1.17
CA GLU A 45 0.07 16.44 0.65
C GLU A 45 -1.27 16.81 0.01
N GLN A 46 -1.85 15.91 -0.78
CA GLN A 46 -3.17 16.14 -1.39
C GLN A 46 -4.28 16.26 -0.35
N ASN A 47 -4.23 15.51 0.75
CA ASN A 47 -5.19 15.65 1.84
C ASN A 47 -5.09 17.01 2.54
N ILE A 48 -3.86 17.54 2.70
CA ILE A 48 -3.65 18.90 3.23
C ILE A 48 -4.30 19.92 2.30
N LEU A 49 -4.03 19.84 0.99
CA LEU A 49 -4.62 20.73 -0.01
C LEU A 49 -6.14 20.64 -0.08
N THR A 50 -6.71 19.44 0.05
CA THR A 50 -8.17 19.26 0.18
C THR A 50 -8.71 20.04 1.38
N GLY A 51 -8.08 19.95 2.55
CA GLY A 51 -8.51 20.68 3.74
C GLY A 51 -8.44 22.20 3.58
N GLU A 52 -7.40 22.71 2.91
CA GLU A 52 -7.27 24.15 2.59
C GLU A 52 -8.39 24.64 1.67
N LEU A 53 -8.71 23.86 0.63
CA LEU A 53 -9.79 24.18 -0.30
C LEU A 53 -11.15 24.10 0.39
N GLU A 54 -11.40 23.11 1.24
CA GLU A 54 -12.64 23.01 2.02
C GLU A 54 -12.82 24.23 2.95
N ASN A 55 -11.74 24.74 3.54
CA ASN A 55 -11.78 25.97 4.31
C ASN A 55 -12.14 27.17 3.42
N CYS A 56 -11.52 27.29 2.24
CA CYS A 56 -11.85 28.31 1.25
C CYS A 56 -13.33 28.25 0.83
N THR A 57 -13.83 27.07 0.47
CA THR A 57 -15.24 26.82 0.13
C THR A 57 -16.17 27.25 1.27
N ASN A 58 -15.85 26.88 2.52
CA ASN A 58 -16.64 27.28 3.69
C ASN A 58 -16.67 28.80 3.90
N ARG A 59 -15.53 29.48 3.73
CA ARG A 59 -15.44 30.95 3.82
C ARG A 59 -16.23 31.65 2.72
N SER A 60 -16.13 31.17 1.48
CA SER A 60 -16.92 31.68 0.35
C SER A 60 -18.41 31.52 0.61
N ARG A 61 -18.85 30.33 1.04
CA ARG A 61 -20.25 30.04 1.41
C ARG A 61 -20.78 30.98 2.50
N LEU A 62 -19.99 31.22 3.55
CA LEU A 62 -20.38 32.15 4.63
C LEU A 62 -20.49 33.58 4.12
N THR A 63 -19.60 34.00 3.23
CA THR A 63 -19.61 35.35 2.64
C THR A 63 -20.82 35.54 1.72
N ILE A 64 -21.11 34.58 0.85
CA ILE A 64 -22.30 34.54 -0.01
C ILE A 64 -23.57 34.70 0.85
N ARG A 65 -23.73 33.86 1.88
CA ARG A 65 -24.89 33.93 2.79
C ARG A 65 -25.04 35.27 3.50
N ARG A 66 -23.93 35.91 3.88
CA ARG A 66 -23.95 37.25 4.51
C ARG A 66 -24.40 38.33 3.52
N LEU A 67 -23.91 38.27 2.29
CA LEU A 67 -24.25 39.22 1.23
C LEU A 67 -25.70 39.09 0.78
N GLU A 68 -26.21 37.86 0.64
CA GLU A 68 -27.62 37.57 0.36
C GLU A 68 -28.53 38.12 1.46
N ARG A 69 -28.22 37.85 2.74
CA ARG A 69 -28.99 38.38 3.88
C ARG A 69 -28.98 39.91 3.94
N LYS A 70 -27.86 40.56 3.64
CA LYS A 70 -27.78 42.03 3.58
C LYS A 70 -28.59 42.59 2.41
N GLY A 71 -28.54 41.95 1.24
CA GLY A 71 -29.41 42.28 0.10
C GLY A 71 -30.88 42.28 0.46
N ASN A 72 -31.35 41.17 1.05
CA ASN A 72 -32.76 41.05 1.43
C ASN A 72 -33.18 42.04 2.52
N LYS A 73 -32.25 42.51 3.38
CA LYS A 73 -32.55 43.56 4.36
C LYS A 73 -32.63 44.94 3.72
N GLU A 74 -31.66 45.28 2.86
CA GLU A 74 -31.63 46.56 2.13
C GLU A 74 -32.85 46.72 1.21
N GLU A 75 -33.32 45.66 0.56
CA GLU A 75 -34.55 45.65 -0.26
C GLU A 75 -35.83 45.84 0.57
N ASN A 76 -35.84 45.38 1.83
CA ASN A 76 -36.98 45.56 2.74
C ASN A 76 -36.99 46.94 3.44
N GLU A 77 -35.86 47.65 3.45
CA GLU A 77 -35.67 48.96 4.10
C GLU A 77 -35.72 50.16 3.12
N GLU A 78 -36.05 49.95 1.84
CA GLU A 78 -36.09 50.98 0.75
C GLU A 78 -37.10 52.15 0.95
N ASN A 79 -37.65 52.35 2.15
CA ASN A 79 -38.52 53.48 2.48
C ASN A 79 -37.84 54.62 3.26
N ILE A 80 -36.52 54.59 3.49
CA ILE A 80 -35.82 55.69 4.22
C ILE A 80 -34.67 56.25 3.38
N GLU A 81 -34.87 57.47 2.89
CA GLU A 81 -33.92 58.30 2.15
C GLU A 81 -32.59 58.50 2.91
N ASN A 82 -31.52 57.90 2.41
CA ASN A 82 -30.17 58.51 2.39
C ASN A 82 -29.22 57.68 1.51
N ASP A 83 -29.04 58.11 0.26
CA ASP A 83 -28.35 57.39 -0.82
C ASP A 83 -26.81 57.47 -0.74
N ASP A 84 -26.24 58.15 0.26
CA ASP A 84 -24.81 58.49 0.31
C ASP A 84 -23.89 57.39 0.91
N TYR A 85 -24.48 56.32 1.48
CA TYR A 85 -23.73 55.23 2.14
C TYR A 85 -23.78 53.88 1.40
N ARG A 86 -24.36 53.78 0.19
CA ARG A 86 -24.38 52.53 -0.60
C ARG A 86 -22.98 52.24 -1.16
N LEU A 87 -22.18 51.49 -0.39
CA LEU A 87 -20.78 51.09 -0.71
C LEU A 87 -20.60 50.40 -2.09
N LEU A 88 -21.65 49.82 -2.68
CA LEU A 88 -21.63 49.17 -4.01
C LEU A 88 -22.98 49.34 -4.71
N SER A 89 -22.97 49.55 -6.04
CA SER A 89 -24.19 49.53 -6.85
C SER A 89 -24.79 48.11 -6.94
N PRO A 90 -26.12 47.97 -7.14
CA PRO A 90 -26.78 46.67 -7.25
C PRO A 90 -26.13 45.72 -8.27
N SER A 91 -25.73 46.25 -9.44
CA SER A 91 -25.04 45.48 -10.48
C SER A 91 -23.66 44.98 -10.05
N ARG A 92 -22.89 45.81 -9.31
CA ARG A 92 -21.58 45.41 -8.77
C ARG A 92 -21.73 44.35 -7.68
N LYS A 93 -22.75 44.47 -6.83
CA LYS A 93 -23.08 43.48 -5.79
C LYS A 93 -23.47 42.12 -6.40
N LYS A 94 -24.31 42.13 -7.43
CA LYS A 94 -24.70 40.91 -8.17
C LYS A 94 -23.50 40.25 -8.86
N SER A 95 -22.66 41.04 -9.53
CA SER A 95 -21.43 40.55 -10.16
C SER A 95 -20.47 39.92 -9.14
N PHE A 96 -20.25 40.59 -7.99
CA PHE A 96 -19.39 40.05 -6.93
C PHE A 96 -19.94 38.77 -6.31
N LEU A 97 -21.26 38.68 -6.08
CA LEU A 97 -21.93 37.46 -5.63
C LEU A 97 -21.71 36.30 -6.61
N HIS A 98 -21.86 36.55 -7.91
CA HIS A 98 -21.63 35.56 -8.95
C HIS A 98 -20.18 35.04 -8.92
N THR A 99 -19.19 35.94 -8.86
CA THR A 99 -17.77 35.54 -8.77
C THR A 99 -17.49 34.72 -7.51
N LEU A 100 -18.09 35.06 -6.37
CA LEU A 100 -17.95 34.26 -5.14
C LEU A 100 -18.58 32.88 -5.26
N GLN A 101 -19.73 32.75 -5.95
CA GLN A 101 -20.37 31.47 -6.25
C GLN A 101 -19.48 30.62 -7.16
N GLU A 102 -18.91 31.20 -8.22
CA GLU A 102 -17.95 30.51 -9.08
C GLU A 102 -16.73 30.01 -8.31
N VAL A 103 -16.14 30.85 -7.44
CA VAL A 103 -15.01 30.46 -6.58
C VAL A 103 -15.42 29.34 -5.63
N HIS A 104 -16.60 29.42 -5.01
CA HIS A 104 -17.12 28.36 -4.15
C HIS A 104 -17.24 27.03 -4.90
N ASP A 105 -17.84 27.05 -6.08
CA ASP A 105 -18.12 25.83 -6.86
C ASP A 105 -16.83 25.20 -7.40
N VAL A 106 -15.90 26.02 -7.92
CA VAL A 106 -14.60 25.55 -8.39
C VAL A 106 -13.77 24.99 -7.24
N THR A 107 -13.67 25.69 -6.11
CA THR A 107 -12.89 25.21 -4.95
C THR A 107 -13.46 23.91 -4.39
N SER A 108 -14.79 23.80 -4.27
CA SER A 108 -15.45 22.58 -3.81
C SER A 108 -15.21 21.41 -4.77
N SER A 109 -15.30 21.66 -6.09
CA SER A 109 -15.05 20.66 -7.12
C SER A 109 -13.60 20.16 -7.10
N VAL A 110 -12.63 21.08 -7.00
CA VAL A 110 -11.21 20.73 -6.93
C VAL A 110 -10.90 19.96 -5.63
N ALA A 111 -11.45 20.37 -4.50
CA ALA A 111 -11.28 19.67 -3.22
C ALA A 111 -11.74 18.20 -3.31
N GLY A 112 -12.93 17.96 -3.89
CA GLY A 112 -13.46 16.62 -4.09
C GLY A 112 -12.61 15.78 -5.05
N ARG A 113 -12.04 16.37 -6.10
CA ARG A 113 -11.12 15.66 -7.02
C ARG A 113 -9.80 15.29 -6.35
N LEU A 114 -9.22 16.20 -5.56
CA LEU A 114 -7.98 15.95 -4.81
C LEU A 114 -8.18 14.87 -3.75
N TYR A 115 -9.31 14.87 -3.05
CA TYR A 115 -9.63 13.83 -2.07
C TYR A 115 -9.67 12.43 -2.70
N ARG A 116 -10.33 12.30 -3.87
CA ARG A 116 -10.37 11.03 -4.60
C ARG A 116 -8.98 10.61 -5.09
N LEU A 117 -8.18 11.55 -5.60
CA LEU A 117 -6.82 11.27 -6.04
C LEU A 117 -5.94 10.78 -4.88
N SER A 118 -6.04 11.44 -3.72
CA SER A 118 -5.31 11.06 -2.51
C SER A 118 -5.70 9.65 -2.06
N SER A 119 -6.99 9.35 -2.04
CA SER A 119 -7.51 8.02 -1.70
C SER A 119 -7.00 6.95 -2.67
N CYS A 120 -7.00 7.24 -3.98
CA CYS A 120 -6.49 6.34 -5.01
C CYS A 120 -4.98 6.07 -4.86
N GLN A 121 -4.18 7.11 -4.56
CA GLN A 121 -2.74 6.97 -4.31
C GLN A 121 -2.46 6.13 -3.05
N LYS A 122 -3.22 6.35 -1.98
CA LYS A 122 -3.14 5.55 -0.75
C LYS A 122 -3.38 4.07 -1.04
N TYR A 123 -4.47 3.71 -1.73
CA TYR A 123 -4.74 2.31 -2.06
C TYR A 123 -3.69 1.72 -3.03
N SER A 124 -3.19 2.53 -3.97
CA SER A 124 -2.09 2.11 -4.86
C SER A 124 -0.82 1.78 -4.07
N ALA A 125 -0.49 2.58 -3.07
CA ALA A 125 0.63 2.32 -2.16
C ALA A 125 0.44 1.00 -1.39
N GLU A 126 -0.76 0.75 -0.86
CA GLU A 126 -1.07 -0.48 -0.11
C GLU A 126 -1.04 -1.74 -1.00
N LEU A 127 -1.54 -1.66 -2.24
CA LEU A 127 -1.44 -2.74 -3.22
C LEU A 127 0.01 -3.04 -3.62
N LEU A 128 0.82 -1.98 -3.78
CA LEU A 128 2.23 -2.11 -4.08
C LEU A 128 2.99 -2.79 -2.93
N ASP A 129 2.68 -2.41 -1.68
CA ASP A 129 3.27 -2.98 -0.47
C ASP A 129 3.05 -4.50 -0.40
N LEU A 130 1.79 -4.95 -0.57
CA LEU A 130 1.45 -6.38 -0.59
C LEU A 130 2.09 -7.13 -1.77
N SER A 131 2.25 -6.46 -2.92
CA SER A 131 2.95 -7.03 -4.07
C SER A 131 4.44 -7.23 -3.77
N VAL A 132 5.10 -6.23 -3.18
CA VAL A 132 6.50 -6.32 -2.76
C VAL A 132 6.69 -7.41 -1.70
N ILE A 133 5.79 -7.51 -0.72
CA ILE A 133 5.82 -8.58 0.29
C ILE A 133 5.75 -9.96 -0.36
N THR A 134 4.85 -10.14 -1.34
CA THR A 134 4.70 -11.41 -2.07
C THR A 134 5.99 -11.76 -2.83
N VAL A 135 6.61 -10.79 -3.51
CA VAL A 135 7.88 -11.00 -4.21
C VAL A 135 9.01 -11.34 -3.22
N LYS A 136 9.10 -10.65 -2.08
CA LYS A 136 10.10 -10.94 -1.04
C LYS A 136 9.92 -12.34 -0.45
N HIS A 137 8.68 -12.80 -0.30
CA HIS A 137 8.39 -14.19 0.11
C HIS A 137 8.90 -15.20 -0.92
N PHE A 138 8.68 -14.97 -2.21
CA PHE A 138 9.23 -15.84 -3.26
C PHE A 138 10.75 -15.84 -3.30
N LEU A 139 11.39 -14.67 -3.17
CA LEU A 139 12.85 -14.59 -3.07
C LEU A 139 13.39 -15.37 -1.87
N TRP A 140 12.70 -15.31 -0.75
CA TRP A 140 13.05 -16.07 0.44
C TRP A 140 12.98 -17.58 0.18
N ARG A 141 11.88 -18.05 -0.42
CA ARG A 141 11.71 -19.45 -0.80
C ARG A 141 12.81 -19.93 -1.75
N GLU A 142 13.17 -19.12 -2.75
CA GLU A 142 14.29 -19.43 -3.65
C GLU A 142 15.59 -19.58 -2.87
N ARG A 143 15.90 -18.67 -1.93
CA ARG A 143 17.10 -18.80 -1.09
C ARG A 143 17.13 -20.09 -0.27
N VAL A 144 15.98 -20.51 0.28
CA VAL A 144 15.85 -21.79 0.97
C VAL A 144 16.25 -22.93 0.04
N PHE A 145 15.62 -23.06 -1.13
CA PHE A 145 15.95 -24.11 -2.11
C PHE A 145 17.41 -24.11 -2.55
N MET A 146 17.97 -22.92 -2.79
CA MET A 146 19.40 -22.78 -3.15
C MET A 146 20.29 -23.33 -2.05
N ALA A 147 19.99 -23.04 -0.79
CA ALA A 147 20.75 -23.55 0.32
C ALA A 147 20.68 -25.08 0.44
N ILE A 148 19.52 -25.69 0.13
CA ILE A 148 19.38 -27.16 0.07
C ILE A 148 20.34 -27.72 -0.99
N ILE A 149 20.33 -27.16 -2.19
CA ILE A 149 21.03 -27.72 -3.35
C ILE A 149 22.54 -27.47 -3.29
N LEU A 150 22.95 -26.32 -2.78
CA LEU A 150 24.35 -25.95 -2.62
C LEU A 150 25.01 -26.58 -1.39
N GLY A 151 24.26 -27.28 -0.54
CA GLY A 151 24.82 -28.00 0.62
C GLY A 151 25.06 -27.11 1.85
N GLY A 152 24.18 -26.13 2.11
CA GLY A 152 24.07 -25.53 3.45
C GLY A 152 25.17 -24.53 3.84
N HIS A 153 25.89 -23.93 2.88
CA HIS A 153 26.98 -22.99 3.20
C HIS A 153 26.55 -21.70 3.94
N ASP A 154 25.25 -21.44 4.13
CA ASP A 154 24.78 -20.29 4.90
C ASP A 154 23.54 -20.55 5.76
N ARG A 155 23.58 -21.63 6.58
CA ARG A 155 22.51 -21.93 7.56
C ARG A 155 22.21 -20.73 8.49
N ALA A 156 23.20 -19.88 8.76
CA ALA A 156 23.05 -18.69 9.60
C ALA A 156 22.21 -17.60 8.92
N GLU A 157 22.40 -17.33 7.63
CA GLU A 157 21.58 -16.36 6.87
C GLU A 157 20.13 -16.85 6.70
N LEU A 158 19.93 -18.17 6.57
CA LEU A 158 18.58 -18.76 6.51
C LEU A 158 17.83 -18.66 7.84
N LYS A 159 18.55 -18.67 8.97
CA LYS A 159 17.96 -18.65 10.32
C LYS A 159 17.56 -17.25 10.79
N GLN A 160 18.00 -16.18 10.10
CA GLN A 160 17.78 -14.79 10.54
C GLN A 160 16.36 -14.25 10.32
N VAL A 161 15.46 -14.96 9.65
CA VAL A 161 14.12 -14.43 9.36
C VAL A 161 13.15 -14.83 10.47
N SER A 162 13.19 -14.09 11.57
CA SER A 162 12.10 -14.08 12.54
C SER A 162 10.79 -13.73 11.83
N VAL A 163 9.72 -14.44 12.18
CA VAL A 163 8.35 -14.17 11.70
C VAL A 163 7.98 -12.70 11.81
N ARG A 164 8.51 -11.98 12.80
CA ARG A 164 8.22 -10.54 13.01
C ARG A 164 9.16 -9.61 12.26
N SER A 165 10.39 -10.04 12.00
CA SER A 165 11.39 -9.21 11.33
C SER A 165 11.28 -9.28 9.81
N CYS A 166 10.57 -10.24 9.23
CA CYS A 166 10.39 -10.35 7.78
C CYS A 166 9.49 -9.21 7.23
N ALA A 167 9.47 -9.02 5.91
CA ALA A 167 8.66 -7.98 5.28
C ALA A 167 7.16 -8.13 5.59
N LEU A 168 6.64 -9.37 5.52
CA LEU A 168 5.26 -9.67 5.89
C LEU A 168 5.00 -9.44 7.38
N GLY A 169 5.92 -9.84 8.26
CA GLY A 169 5.81 -9.65 9.71
C GLY A 169 5.73 -8.18 10.13
N ARG A 170 6.64 -7.36 9.60
CA ARG A 170 6.64 -5.90 9.83
C ARG A 170 5.36 -5.25 9.33
N TRP A 171 4.87 -5.67 8.16
CA TRP A 171 3.59 -5.19 7.65
C TRP A 171 2.42 -5.65 8.51
N TYR A 172 2.40 -6.93 8.89
CA TYR A 172 1.36 -7.57 9.68
C TYR A 172 1.18 -6.85 11.00
N ASP A 173 2.24 -6.68 11.79
CA ASP A 173 2.19 -5.99 13.08
C ASP A 173 2.03 -4.46 12.95
N GLY A 174 2.38 -3.89 11.80
CA GLY A 174 2.36 -2.47 11.51
C GLY A 174 1.08 -2.01 10.81
N ARG A 175 1.23 -1.56 9.55
CA ARG A 175 0.13 -0.99 8.75
C ARG A 175 -1.00 -1.99 8.51
N GLY A 176 -0.67 -3.26 8.26
CA GLY A 176 -1.63 -4.33 8.05
C GLY A 176 -2.61 -4.47 9.21
N LYS A 177 -2.11 -4.42 10.45
CA LYS A 177 -2.95 -4.46 11.66
C LYS A 177 -3.94 -3.31 11.73
N LYS A 178 -3.47 -2.08 11.45
CA LYS A 178 -4.30 -0.87 11.55
C LYS A 178 -5.43 -0.88 10.52
N ALA A 179 -5.14 -1.31 9.29
CA ALA A 179 -6.10 -1.25 8.19
C ALA A 179 -6.96 -2.53 8.07
N TYR A 180 -6.40 -3.71 8.30
CA TYR A 180 -6.96 -4.97 7.83
C TYR A 180 -7.23 -6.02 8.92
N SER A 181 -6.99 -5.71 10.21
CA SER A 181 -7.22 -6.66 11.31
C SER A 181 -8.66 -7.17 11.46
N HIS A 182 -9.62 -6.42 10.92
CA HIS A 182 -11.02 -6.82 10.89
C HIS A 182 -11.31 -7.97 9.90
N LEU A 183 -10.46 -8.17 8.88
CA LEU A 183 -10.66 -9.18 7.84
C LEU A 183 -10.31 -10.60 8.36
N PRO A 184 -11.14 -11.62 8.09
CA PRO A 184 -10.79 -13.02 8.38
C PRO A 184 -9.50 -13.46 7.69
N ALA A 185 -9.30 -13.06 6.42
CA ALA A 185 -8.10 -13.36 5.65
C ALA A 185 -6.82 -12.84 6.30
N TYR A 186 -6.88 -11.68 6.97
CA TYR A 186 -5.75 -11.15 7.72
C TYR A 186 -5.40 -12.04 8.92
N ARG A 187 -6.39 -12.48 9.70
CA ARG A 187 -6.14 -13.37 10.85
C ARG A 187 -5.52 -14.70 10.41
N SER A 188 -6.09 -15.33 9.38
CA SER A 188 -5.55 -16.58 8.83
C SER A 188 -4.16 -16.42 8.22
N LEU A 189 -3.87 -15.27 7.60
CA LEU A 189 -2.53 -14.96 7.11
C LEU A 189 -1.48 -14.98 8.24
N GLY A 190 -1.79 -14.39 9.40
CA GLY A 190 -0.88 -14.39 10.56
C GLY A 190 -0.60 -15.79 11.11
N GLU A 191 -1.63 -16.63 11.21
CA GLU A 191 -1.53 -18.02 11.67
C GLU A 191 -0.65 -18.85 10.73
N VAL A 192 -0.95 -18.84 9.43
CA VAL A 192 -0.19 -19.59 8.43
C VAL A 192 1.24 -19.07 8.30
N HIS A 193 1.44 -17.75 8.37
CA HIS A 193 2.77 -17.15 8.32
C HIS A 193 3.66 -17.58 9.49
N THR A 194 3.09 -17.65 10.70
CA THR A 194 3.80 -18.16 11.88
C THR A 194 4.19 -19.62 11.68
N ARG A 195 3.23 -20.45 11.26
CA ARG A 195 3.48 -21.88 11.00
C ARG A 195 4.51 -22.13 9.90
N TYR A 196 4.52 -21.30 8.86
CA TYR A 196 5.52 -21.38 7.79
C TYR A 196 6.94 -21.17 8.33
N HIS A 197 7.13 -20.15 9.18
CA HIS A 197 8.43 -19.89 9.81
C HIS A 197 8.83 -20.97 10.82
N GLU A 198 7.88 -21.54 11.57
CA GLU A 198 8.14 -22.66 12.49
C GLU A 198 8.67 -23.88 11.73
N VAL A 199 7.94 -24.35 10.71
CA VAL A 199 8.35 -25.51 9.89
C VAL A 199 9.70 -25.26 9.21
N LEU A 200 9.93 -24.04 8.69
CA LEU A 200 11.19 -23.71 8.06
C LEU A 200 12.37 -23.75 9.05
N ASN A 201 12.18 -23.19 10.24
CA ASN A 201 13.22 -23.18 11.28
C ASN A 201 13.50 -24.60 11.77
N GLU A 202 12.48 -25.43 11.96
CA GLU A 202 12.63 -26.86 12.31
C GLU A 202 13.40 -27.62 11.23
N LEU A 203 13.12 -27.36 9.95
CA LEU A 203 13.85 -27.95 8.83
C LEU A 203 15.33 -27.55 8.83
N ILE A 204 15.63 -26.27 9.09
CA ILE A 204 17.01 -25.77 9.18
C ILE A 204 17.74 -26.37 10.39
N ASP A 205 17.07 -26.45 11.54
CA ASP A 205 17.64 -26.92 12.80
C ASP A 205 17.95 -28.41 12.80
N ARG A 206 17.08 -29.24 12.22
CA ARG A 206 17.36 -30.68 12.03
C ARG A 206 18.56 -30.93 11.13
N GLY A 207 18.88 -30.00 10.23
CA GLY A 207 19.85 -30.21 9.17
C GLY A 207 19.32 -31.16 8.10
N MET A 208 19.77 -30.96 6.86
CA MET A 208 19.27 -31.71 5.70
C MET A 208 20.26 -32.75 5.18
N GLU A 209 21.43 -32.89 5.80
CA GLU A 209 22.50 -33.79 5.35
C GLU A 209 22.17 -35.27 5.59
N ASP A 210 21.48 -35.57 6.70
CA ASP A 210 21.13 -36.95 7.09
C ASP A 210 19.66 -37.31 6.78
N MET A 211 18.91 -36.40 6.16
CA MET A 211 17.48 -36.59 5.88
C MET A 211 17.28 -37.49 4.66
N THR A 212 16.40 -38.47 4.75
CA THR A 212 16.02 -39.27 3.58
C THR A 212 15.28 -38.41 2.56
N PHE A 213 15.31 -38.81 1.28
CA PHE A 213 14.55 -38.11 0.25
C PHE A 213 13.05 -38.03 0.56
N HIS A 214 12.50 -39.07 1.18
CA HIS A 214 11.09 -39.10 1.55
C HIS A 214 10.76 -38.04 2.61
N GLU A 215 11.53 -37.99 3.71
CA GLU A 215 11.36 -36.97 4.76
C GLU A 215 11.54 -35.56 4.19
N MET A 216 12.55 -35.34 3.35
CA MET A 216 12.79 -34.05 2.71
C MET A 216 11.61 -33.63 1.83
N SER A 217 11.09 -34.56 1.03
CA SER A 217 9.95 -34.32 0.14
C SER A 217 8.69 -33.94 0.92
N GLU A 218 8.39 -34.64 2.02
CA GLU A 218 7.24 -34.31 2.87
C GLU A 218 7.33 -32.90 3.47
N GLU A 219 8.51 -32.52 3.95
CA GLU A 219 8.73 -31.22 4.58
C GLU A 219 8.65 -30.07 3.58
N LEU A 220 9.22 -30.25 2.39
CA LEU A 220 9.12 -29.29 1.30
C LEU A 220 7.67 -29.16 0.80
N ALA A 221 6.92 -30.26 0.74
CA ALA A 221 5.49 -30.22 0.39
C ALA A 221 4.68 -29.43 1.42
N LYS A 222 4.93 -29.64 2.72
CA LYS A 222 4.29 -28.85 3.81
C LYS A 222 4.62 -27.36 3.67
N LEU A 223 5.88 -27.00 3.44
CA LEU A 223 6.29 -25.61 3.23
C LEU A 223 5.60 -24.98 2.01
N GLU A 224 5.49 -25.70 0.90
CA GLU A 224 4.83 -25.19 -0.30
C GLU A 224 3.32 -25.00 -0.08
N MET A 225 2.65 -25.93 0.61
CA MET A 225 1.23 -25.76 0.97
C MET A 225 1.00 -24.49 1.81
N LEU A 226 1.83 -24.26 2.83
CA LEU A 226 1.75 -23.07 3.66
C LEU A 226 2.08 -21.80 2.86
N SER A 227 3.06 -21.87 1.96
CA SER A 227 3.42 -20.78 1.05
C SER A 227 2.25 -20.37 0.15
N GLN A 228 1.54 -21.34 -0.44
CA GLN A 228 0.36 -21.08 -1.26
C GLN A 228 -0.78 -20.45 -0.46
N GLN A 229 -0.97 -20.86 0.79
CA GLN A 229 -1.94 -20.24 1.69
C GLN A 229 -1.57 -18.77 2.00
N ILE A 230 -0.30 -18.46 2.27
CA ILE A 230 0.19 -17.08 2.46
C ILE A 230 -0.14 -16.22 1.24
N VAL A 231 0.17 -16.71 0.03
CA VAL A 231 -0.12 -16.01 -1.22
C VAL A 231 -1.63 -15.84 -1.41
N GLY A 232 -2.41 -16.88 -1.12
CA GLY A 232 -3.86 -16.88 -1.22
C GLY A 232 -4.51 -15.82 -0.32
N PHE A 233 -4.17 -15.79 0.96
CA PHE A 233 -4.70 -14.79 1.89
C PHE A 233 -4.22 -13.38 1.57
N THR A 234 -2.96 -13.22 1.17
CA THR A 234 -2.44 -11.93 0.68
C THR A 234 -3.23 -11.47 -0.55
N GLY A 235 -3.56 -12.38 -1.46
CA GLY A 235 -4.40 -12.12 -2.63
C GLY A 235 -5.83 -11.68 -2.27
N GLN A 236 -6.44 -12.31 -1.26
CA GLN A 236 -7.77 -11.92 -0.76
C GLN A 236 -7.77 -10.50 -0.19
N ILE A 237 -6.75 -10.14 0.60
CA ILE A 237 -6.62 -8.78 1.13
C ILE A 237 -6.41 -7.80 -0.02
N ARG A 238 -5.53 -8.10 -0.98
CA ARG A 238 -5.33 -7.25 -2.17
C ARG A 238 -6.63 -7.04 -2.94
N HIS A 239 -7.42 -8.08 -3.14
CA HIS A 239 -8.71 -7.98 -3.81
C HIS A 239 -9.65 -7.03 -3.07
N HIS A 240 -9.73 -7.13 -1.74
CA HIS A 240 -10.50 -6.20 -0.92
C HIS A 240 -10.04 -4.74 -1.12
N ILE A 241 -8.74 -4.49 -1.15
CA ILE A 241 -8.18 -3.14 -1.41
C ILE A 241 -8.58 -2.63 -2.80
N SER A 242 -8.49 -3.47 -3.83
CA SER A 242 -8.91 -3.10 -5.18
C SER A 242 -10.40 -2.73 -5.25
N LEU A 243 -11.27 -3.42 -4.50
CA LEU A 243 -12.68 -3.05 -4.41
C LEU A 243 -12.87 -1.67 -3.77
N LEU A 244 -12.13 -1.37 -2.69
CA LEU A 244 -12.16 -0.04 -2.05
C LEU A 244 -11.68 1.06 -3.00
N GLN A 245 -10.62 0.80 -3.78
CA GLN A 245 -10.09 1.76 -4.76
C GLN A 245 -11.10 2.04 -5.89
N ASN A 246 -11.76 1.01 -6.40
CA ASN A 246 -12.77 1.15 -7.45
C ASN A 246 -13.99 1.93 -6.97
N ALA A 247 -14.39 1.73 -5.71
CA ALA A 247 -15.49 2.48 -5.09
C ALA A 247 -15.19 3.98 -4.93
N GLN A 248 -13.92 4.39 -4.87
CA GLN A 248 -13.51 5.81 -4.84
C GLN A 248 -13.37 6.43 -6.24
N SER A 249 -13.33 5.59 -7.28
CA SER A 249 -13.14 6.02 -8.67
C SER A 249 -14.45 6.16 -9.45
N SER A 250 -15.54 5.61 -8.89
CA SER A 250 -16.92 5.72 -9.39
C SER A 250 -17.62 6.93 -8.77
#